data_AF-A0A0K0DV84-F1
#
_entry.id   AF-A0A0K0DV84-F1
#
_cell.length_a   1.000
_cell.length_b   1.000
_cell.length_c   1.000
_cell.angle_alpha   90.00
_cell.angle_beta   90.00
_cell.angle_gamma   90.00
#
_symmetry.space_group_name_H-M   'P 1'
#
loop_
_entity.id
_entity.type
_entity.pdbx_description
1 polymer ?
#
loop_
_entity_poly.entity_id
_entity_poly.type
_entity_poly.pdbx_seq_one_letter_code
_entity_poly.pdbx_strand_id
1 'polypeptide(L)'
;MRLLGFYHKYSRYDKDNNFLKSENFNYNNLKNLKRFRRNVEFIDNKENLYSKKVKLSKKIKKRSIDYLNVKNYREKRMVSEHFKAKWNLPIPYFIDNKVNQLLVESALRMISRETCIKFKKYKIMIPHLSGLYYYRGNNCSSLVGRLGRRIWQSISIGKGCETIGRIQHETIHALGFYHEHSRYDRDIYIYFAAENVDKEYYNNFEKVSKKDSNTFGVPFDFGSVMMYGRKMLSKNGKDTMISRDPRYFNTYGVADQVSYGDVKMLNFYYCSTYCHKKLKCMNEGYQDPNNCNKCKCVKGFIGQLCNMLSLSTKECGSSKLHATNKMKKFKIKGKKNCIYHIVAEKNKKIIIKVLNSFFFPNKEHMCHTKNSLEIKYWSSKVSTGARFCLYKTNLIIPSQNHHVIIYYRSSYERNFLHFIYKSVPIYFNFSKVFSEFSKYKTLT
;
A
#
# COMPACT_ATOMS: atom_id res chain seq x y z
N MET A 1 -38.47 42.60 50.43
CA MET A 1 -37.69 41.33 50.49
C MET A 1 -36.25 41.66 50.88
N ARG A 2 -35.60 40.84 51.73
CA ARG A 2 -34.18 40.97 52.14
C ARG A 2 -33.29 40.22 51.10
N LEU A 3 -32.12 40.69 50.66
CA LEU A 3 -30.84 41.07 51.32
C LEU A 3 -29.98 39.86 51.78
N LEU A 4 -28.69 39.89 51.36
CA LEU A 4 -27.52 39.12 51.87
C LEU A 4 -27.52 37.58 51.62
N GLY A 5 -26.38 36.86 51.64
CA GLY A 5 -24.97 37.27 51.62
C GLY A 5 -23.96 36.21 52.14
N PHE A 6 -22.70 36.29 51.68
CA PHE A 6 -21.41 35.89 52.34
C PHE A 6 -21.07 34.43 52.82
N TYR A 7 -19.77 34.10 52.64
CA TYR A 7 -18.87 33.24 53.49
C TYR A 7 -19.22 31.74 53.75
N HIS A 8 -18.33 30.82 54.20
CA HIS A 8 -16.84 30.75 54.20
C HIS A 8 -16.32 29.28 54.23
N LYS A 9 -15.29 28.97 53.43
CA LYS A 9 -13.95 28.43 53.83
C LYS A 9 -13.82 27.52 55.09
N TYR A 10 -13.59 26.21 54.90
CA TYR A 10 -12.72 25.31 55.71
C TYR A 10 -12.27 24.12 54.82
N SER A 11 -11.08 23.50 54.83
CA SER A 11 -9.78 23.60 55.54
C SER A 11 -9.41 22.48 56.52
N ARG A 12 -8.64 21.50 56.00
CA ARG A 12 -7.56 20.68 56.64
C ARG A 12 -7.90 19.47 57.55
N TYR A 13 -7.16 18.38 57.24
CA TYR A 13 -6.52 17.40 58.15
C TYR A 13 -7.48 16.42 58.88
N ASP A 14 -7.08 15.20 59.27
CA ASP A 14 -5.76 14.51 59.14
C ASP A 14 -5.95 12.98 58.93
N LYS A 15 -4.84 12.26 58.71
CA LYS A 15 -4.46 10.86 59.10
C LYS A 15 -5.53 9.75 59.34
N ASP A 16 -5.25 8.46 59.11
CA ASP A 16 -3.93 7.80 59.21
C ASP A 16 -3.77 6.47 58.44
N ASN A 17 -2.50 6.08 58.21
CA ASN A 17 -1.86 4.74 58.16
C ASN A 17 -2.54 3.46 57.58
N ASN A 18 -1.81 2.45 57.06
CA ASN A 18 -0.54 2.37 56.29
C ASN A 18 -0.29 0.92 55.77
N PHE A 19 0.76 0.72 54.94
CA PHE A 19 1.23 -0.57 54.36
C PHE A 19 0.25 -1.27 53.40
N LEU A 20 0.69 -2.01 52.36
CA LEU A 20 2.02 -2.58 52.08
C LEU A 20 2.72 -2.01 50.82
N LYS A 21 4.06 -2.00 50.91
CA LYS A 21 5.04 -1.93 49.81
C LYS A 21 4.97 -3.24 48.98
N SER A 22 5.40 -3.35 47.72
CA SER A 22 5.90 -2.40 46.71
C SER A 22 6.19 -3.15 45.40
N GLU A 23 6.12 -2.49 44.24
CA GLU A 23 6.99 -2.88 43.10
C GLU A 23 7.27 -1.68 42.18
N ASN A 24 8.54 -1.29 42.06
CA ASN A 24 8.95 -0.09 41.32
C ASN A 24 9.02 -0.35 39.81
N PHE A 25 7.97 0.03 39.07
CA PHE A 25 7.95 -0.14 37.61
C PHE A 25 8.89 0.85 36.90
N ASN A 26 10.12 0.40 36.63
CA ASN A 26 11.21 1.23 36.09
C ASN A 26 10.89 1.78 34.68
N TYR A 27 10.61 3.09 34.63
CA TYR A 27 10.12 3.80 33.43
C TYR A 27 11.10 3.90 32.25
N ASN A 28 12.38 3.52 32.42
CA ASN A 28 13.42 3.77 31.43
C ASN A 28 13.39 2.87 30.17
N ASN A 29 12.64 1.76 30.19
CA ASN A 29 12.66 0.77 29.09
C ASN A 29 11.79 1.09 27.85
N LEU A 30 11.06 2.21 27.83
CA LEU A 30 10.15 2.56 26.71
C LEU A 30 10.83 3.22 25.49
N LYS A 31 12.12 3.57 25.56
CA LYS A 31 12.85 4.36 24.54
C LYS A 31 13.08 3.68 23.16
N ASN A 32 12.60 2.45 22.92
CA ASN A 32 12.82 1.71 21.66
C ASN A 32 11.58 1.53 20.74
N LEU A 33 10.42 2.10 21.09
CA LEU A 33 9.20 1.99 20.27
C LEU A 33 9.19 3.00 19.12
N LYS A 34 9.45 2.57 17.88
CA LYS A 34 9.36 3.42 16.68
C LYS A 34 7.91 3.89 16.44
N ARG A 35 7.62 5.17 16.72
CA ARG A 35 6.35 5.84 16.39
C ARG A 35 6.44 6.56 15.05
N PHE A 36 5.95 5.95 13.98
CA PHE A 36 5.81 6.63 12.69
C PHE A 36 4.68 7.66 12.76
N ARG A 37 4.92 8.86 12.20
CA ARG A 37 3.97 9.99 12.21
C ARG A 37 3.73 10.47 10.79
N ARG A 38 2.48 10.51 10.32
CA ARG A 38 2.10 11.35 9.18
C ARG A 38 1.80 12.77 9.65
N ASN A 39 2.85 13.54 9.93
CA ASN A 39 2.71 14.99 10.03
C ASN A 39 2.62 15.58 8.61
N VAL A 40 1.43 16.04 8.22
CA VAL A 40 1.20 16.81 6.99
C VAL A 40 0.07 17.81 7.27
N GLU A 41 0.40 19.09 7.30
CA GLU A 41 -0.58 20.14 7.03
C GLU A 41 -0.74 20.27 5.52
N PHE A 42 -1.98 20.46 5.05
CA PHE A 42 -2.26 20.59 3.62
C PHE A 42 -2.10 22.05 3.21
N ILE A 43 -0.91 22.39 2.70
CA ILE A 43 -0.62 23.70 2.12
C ILE A 43 -1.14 23.71 0.67
N ASP A 44 -2.32 24.29 0.45
CA ASP A 44 -2.86 24.60 -0.87
C ASP A 44 -2.17 25.86 -1.42
N ASN A 45 -0.99 25.70 -2.02
CA ASN A 45 -0.29 26.81 -2.68
C ASN A 45 -0.90 27.11 -4.06
N LYS A 46 -1.52 28.28 -4.18
CA LYS A 46 -1.74 28.94 -5.48
C LYS A 46 -0.40 29.25 -6.14
N GLU A 47 -0.39 29.29 -7.47
CA GLU A 47 0.78 29.70 -8.24
C GLU A 47 1.02 31.21 -8.11
N ASN A 48 2.30 31.60 -8.12
CA ASN A 48 2.74 32.69 -8.98
C ASN A 48 4.21 32.52 -9.32
N LEU A 49 4.56 32.71 -10.59
CA LEU A 49 5.95 32.66 -11.05
C LEU A 49 6.60 34.03 -10.88
N TYR A 50 7.87 34.05 -10.43
CA TYR A 50 8.83 35.01 -10.96
C TYR A 50 10.19 34.36 -11.16
N SER A 51 10.97 34.91 -12.09
CA SER A 51 12.12 34.23 -12.70
C SER A 51 13.46 34.82 -12.28
N LYS A 52 14.49 33.96 -12.23
CA LYS A 52 15.88 34.38 -12.51
C LYS A 52 16.71 33.20 -13.00
N LYS A 53 17.47 33.44 -14.08
CA LYS A 53 18.41 32.47 -14.68
C LYS A 53 19.76 32.58 -13.97
N VAL A 54 20.41 31.45 -13.70
CA VAL A 54 21.87 31.36 -13.53
C VAL A 54 22.37 30.14 -14.31
N LYS A 55 23.52 30.27 -14.96
CA LYS A 55 24.23 29.22 -15.72
C LYS A 55 25.62 29.00 -15.09
N LEU A 56 26.37 28.04 -15.64
CA LEU A 56 27.76 27.63 -15.30
C LEU A 56 27.88 26.74 -14.04
N SER A 57 28.79 25.76 -13.98
CA SER A 57 29.64 25.17 -15.05
C SER A 57 30.10 23.73 -14.69
N LYS A 58 30.69 23.03 -15.68
CA LYS A 58 31.20 21.66 -15.57
C LYS A 58 32.57 21.60 -14.88
N LYS A 59 32.85 20.56 -14.05
CA LYS A 59 34.06 19.72 -14.19
C LYS A 59 34.08 18.42 -13.35
N ILE A 60 34.16 17.32 -14.09
CA ILE A 60 34.66 15.96 -13.84
C ILE A 60 35.62 15.77 -12.62
N LYS A 61 35.44 14.65 -11.88
CA LYS A 61 36.53 13.68 -11.61
C LYS A 61 36.02 12.27 -11.24
N LYS A 62 36.63 11.24 -11.85
CA LYS A 62 36.60 9.84 -11.38
C LYS A 62 37.50 9.73 -10.15
N ARG A 63 37.11 8.92 -9.16
CA ARG A 63 38.06 8.22 -8.27
C ARG A 63 37.41 6.94 -7.73
N SER A 64 38.05 5.81 -7.96
CA SER A 64 37.93 4.61 -7.15
C SER A 64 38.82 4.75 -5.92
N ILE A 65 38.43 4.12 -4.79
CA ILE A 65 39.33 3.51 -3.80
C ILE A 65 38.48 2.68 -2.82
N ASP A 66 38.80 1.39 -2.81
CA ASP A 66 38.86 0.40 -1.74
C ASP A 66 37.74 0.21 -0.70
N TYR A 67 37.39 -1.06 -0.55
CA TYR A 67 36.78 -1.63 0.64
C TYR A 67 37.84 -1.70 1.76
N LEU A 68 37.58 -1.11 2.92
CA LEU A 68 37.69 -1.75 4.25
C LEU A 68 37.55 -0.71 5.38
N ASN A 69 36.40 -0.71 6.05
CA ASN A 69 36.35 -0.51 7.50
C ASN A 69 35.00 -0.99 8.06
N VAL A 70 35.00 -2.18 8.67
CA VAL A 70 33.80 -2.77 9.26
C VAL A 70 33.55 -2.15 10.64
N LYS A 71 32.64 -1.16 10.71
CA LYS A 71 32.00 -0.76 11.97
C LYS A 71 30.53 -1.13 11.97
N ASN A 72 30.12 -1.85 13.00
CA ASN A 72 28.82 -2.52 13.10
C ASN A 72 27.63 -1.54 13.16
N TYR A 73 26.98 -1.29 12.02
CA TYR A 73 25.64 -0.69 12.00
C TYR A 73 24.57 -1.74 12.39
N ARG A 74 23.57 -1.31 13.18
CA ARG A 74 22.66 -2.19 13.94
C ARG A 74 21.19 -1.86 13.59
N GLU A 75 20.57 -2.67 12.72
CA GLU A 75 19.42 -2.30 11.85
C GLU A 75 18.02 -2.79 12.35
N LYS A 76 16.88 -2.17 11.91
CA LYS A 76 15.49 -2.34 12.47
C LYS A 76 14.32 -1.82 11.55
N ARG A 77 13.12 -2.40 11.25
CA ARG A 77 12.37 -3.71 11.25
C ARG A 77 11.09 -3.53 10.34
N MET A 78 10.49 -4.52 9.63
CA MET A 78 9.31 -4.32 8.68
C MET A 78 8.06 -5.19 8.94
N VAL A 79 8.20 -6.34 9.61
CA VAL A 79 7.08 -7.04 10.25
C VAL A 79 7.59 -7.43 11.62
N SER A 80 6.80 -7.19 12.67
CA SER A 80 7.28 -7.47 14.03
C SER A 80 7.37 -8.97 14.29
N GLU A 81 8.54 -9.57 14.05
CA GLU A 81 8.82 -11.00 14.31
C GLU A 81 8.79 -11.37 15.81
N HIS A 82 8.68 -10.38 16.70
CA HIS A 82 8.33 -10.64 18.08
C HIS A 82 6.91 -11.21 18.17
N PHE A 83 6.79 -12.52 18.39
CA PHE A 83 5.52 -13.22 18.65
C PHE A 83 4.61 -12.52 19.69
N LYS A 84 5.20 -11.84 20.70
CA LYS A 84 4.47 -11.03 21.69
C LYS A 84 3.67 -9.88 21.06
N ALA A 85 4.11 -9.35 19.93
CA ALA A 85 3.47 -8.27 19.17
C ALA A 85 2.39 -8.74 18.16
N LYS A 86 2.17 -10.05 18.00
CA LYS A 86 0.96 -10.57 17.35
C LYS A 86 -0.24 -10.40 18.28
N TRP A 87 -1.41 -10.09 17.73
CA TRP A 87 -2.66 -10.02 18.48
C TRP A 87 -3.32 -11.39 18.63
N ASN A 88 -3.95 -11.62 19.78
CA ASN A 88 -4.91 -12.72 19.95
C ASN A 88 -6.23 -12.33 19.25
N LEU A 89 -6.94 -13.32 18.70
CA LEU A 89 -8.21 -13.12 18.00
C LEU A 89 -9.38 -13.65 18.84
N PRO A 90 -10.58 -13.00 18.84
CA PRO A 90 -10.88 -11.72 18.19
C PRO A 90 -10.23 -10.54 18.95
N ILE A 91 -9.83 -9.51 18.20
CA ILE A 91 -9.17 -8.31 18.73
C ILE A 91 -10.24 -7.38 19.34
N PRO A 92 -10.20 -7.05 20.64
CA PRO A 92 -11.06 -6.02 21.21
C PRO A 92 -10.82 -4.65 20.58
N TYR A 93 -11.87 -3.88 20.29
CA TYR A 93 -11.74 -2.49 19.89
C TYR A 93 -12.83 -1.59 20.49
N PHE A 94 -12.46 -0.33 20.70
CA PHE A 94 -13.30 0.76 21.14
C PHE A 94 -13.10 1.96 20.19
N ILE A 95 -14.15 2.74 19.97
CA ILE A 95 -14.14 3.92 19.10
C ILE A 95 -14.66 5.09 19.90
N ASP A 96 -13.87 6.16 20.00
CA ASP A 96 -14.25 7.42 20.62
C ASP A 96 -15.47 8.04 19.91
N ASN A 97 -16.35 8.71 20.66
CA ASN A 97 -17.54 9.38 20.10
C ASN A 97 -17.20 10.44 19.04
N LYS A 98 -15.98 11.01 19.05
CA LYS A 98 -15.47 11.98 18.06
C LYS A 98 -14.92 11.33 16.78
N VAL A 99 -15.00 10.00 16.63
CA VAL A 99 -14.57 9.26 15.43
C VAL A 99 -15.77 8.60 14.75
N ASN A 100 -15.84 8.69 13.42
CA ASN A 100 -16.92 8.08 12.63
C ASN A 100 -16.92 6.54 12.78
N GLN A 101 -17.86 6.03 13.58
CA GLN A 101 -17.91 4.60 13.93
C GLN A 101 -18.17 3.71 12.72
N LEU A 102 -19.13 4.06 11.86
CA LEU A 102 -19.49 3.30 10.65
C LEU A 102 -18.29 3.13 9.70
N LEU A 103 -17.44 4.16 9.59
CA LEU A 103 -16.27 4.12 8.72
C LEU A 103 -15.19 3.17 9.26
N VAL A 104 -14.92 3.22 10.57
CA VAL A 104 -13.97 2.29 11.22
C VAL A 104 -14.50 0.86 11.17
N GLU A 105 -15.78 0.64 11.48
CA GLU A 105 -16.43 -0.67 11.38
C GLU A 105 -16.38 -1.23 9.96
N SER A 106 -16.62 -0.41 8.94
CA SER A 106 -16.53 -0.85 7.54
C SER A 106 -15.08 -1.23 7.16
N ALA A 107 -14.09 -0.45 7.60
CA ALA A 107 -12.66 -0.75 7.40
C ALA A 107 -12.23 -2.07 8.05
N LEU A 108 -12.62 -2.30 9.31
CA LEU A 108 -12.34 -3.54 10.06
C LEU A 108 -13.10 -4.73 9.48
N ARG A 109 -14.36 -4.55 9.08
CA ARG A 109 -15.19 -5.56 8.42
C ARG A 109 -14.62 -6.00 7.08
N MET A 110 -14.03 -5.08 6.31
CA MET A 110 -13.32 -5.44 5.08
C MET A 110 -12.10 -6.32 5.38
N ILE A 111 -11.24 -5.96 6.36
CA ILE A 111 -10.13 -6.83 6.80
C ILE A 111 -10.67 -8.19 7.28
N SER A 112 -11.80 -8.23 8.00
CA SER A 112 -12.40 -9.44 8.56
C SER A 112 -13.06 -10.37 7.53
N ARG A 113 -13.55 -9.83 6.41
CA ARG A 113 -14.00 -10.60 5.25
C ARG A 113 -12.81 -11.17 4.49
N GLU A 114 -11.73 -10.40 4.44
CA GLU A 114 -10.56 -10.74 3.67
C GLU A 114 -9.59 -11.71 4.39
N THR A 115 -9.65 -11.80 5.73
CA THR A 115 -8.74 -12.60 6.57
C THR A 115 -9.45 -13.37 7.70
N CYS A 116 -8.71 -14.23 8.41
CA CYS A 116 -9.19 -14.83 9.66
C CYS A 116 -9.32 -13.82 10.82
N ILE A 117 -8.69 -12.63 10.72
CA ILE A 117 -8.65 -11.63 11.78
C ILE A 117 -10.07 -11.12 12.03
N LYS A 118 -10.58 -11.31 13.26
CA LYS A 118 -11.90 -10.79 13.69
C LYS A 118 -11.71 -9.73 14.76
N PHE A 119 -12.63 -8.77 14.82
CA PHE A 119 -12.61 -7.68 15.77
C PHE A 119 -13.91 -7.68 16.60
N LYS A 120 -13.82 -7.47 17.92
CA LYS A 120 -14.96 -7.42 18.85
C LYS A 120 -15.14 -5.99 19.39
N LYS A 121 -16.27 -5.35 19.08
CA LYS A 121 -16.58 -3.99 19.55
C LYS A 121 -16.90 -4.02 21.04
N TYR A 122 -16.43 -3.01 21.77
CA TYR A 122 -16.82 -2.72 23.14
C TYR A 122 -17.48 -1.34 23.22
N LYS A 123 -18.44 -1.16 24.13
CA LYS A 123 -19.07 0.14 24.42
C LYS A 123 -18.23 1.03 25.35
N ILE A 124 -17.31 0.45 26.10
CA ILE A 124 -16.39 1.11 27.04
C ILE A 124 -15.01 0.43 26.99
N MET A 125 -13.95 1.14 27.35
CA MET A 125 -12.62 0.55 27.52
C MET A 125 -12.53 -0.20 28.84
N ILE A 126 -12.70 -1.53 28.82
CA ILE A 126 -12.60 -2.36 30.02
C ILE A 126 -11.16 -2.30 30.58
N PRO A 127 -10.97 -1.97 31.88
CA PRO A 127 -9.66 -2.00 32.53
C PRO A 127 -8.94 -3.33 32.35
N HIS A 128 -7.63 -3.28 32.18
CA HIS A 128 -6.76 -4.45 31.95
C HIS A 128 -7.12 -5.36 30.76
N LEU A 129 -8.07 -4.98 29.88
CA LEU A 129 -8.21 -5.62 28.58
C LEU A 129 -7.11 -5.11 27.63
N SER A 130 -6.79 -5.88 26.59
CA SER A 130 -5.87 -5.46 25.52
C SER A 130 -6.67 -5.25 24.25
N GLY A 131 -6.62 -4.07 23.64
CA GLY A 131 -7.45 -3.76 22.46
C GLY A 131 -6.99 -2.53 21.68
N LEU A 132 -7.69 -2.22 20.60
CA LEU A 132 -7.46 -1.04 19.76
C LEU A 132 -8.41 0.09 20.16
N TYR A 133 -7.86 1.29 20.40
CA TYR A 133 -8.62 2.49 20.74
C TYR A 133 -8.51 3.52 19.61
N TYR A 134 -9.58 3.65 18.81
CA TYR A 134 -9.66 4.63 17.74
C TYR A 134 -10.13 5.98 18.31
N TYR A 135 -9.30 7.01 18.22
CA TYR A 135 -9.58 8.32 18.82
C TYR A 135 -9.32 9.49 17.85
N ARG A 136 -9.97 10.63 18.10
CA ARG A 136 -9.87 11.82 17.25
C ARG A 136 -8.63 12.66 17.62
N GLY A 137 -7.48 12.27 17.07
CA GLY A 137 -6.22 13.00 17.24
C GLY A 137 -5.97 14.06 16.17
N ASN A 138 -4.74 14.56 16.11
CA ASN A 138 -4.33 15.63 15.18
C ASN A 138 -3.75 15.10 13.86
N ASN A 139 -3.29 13.85 13.81
CA ASN A 139 -2.69 13.23 12.62
C ASN A 139 -3.18 11.80 12.39
N CYS A 140 -2.79 11.18 11.28
CA CYS A 140 -2.90 9.72 11.13
C CYS A 140 -1.64 9.10 11.76
N SER A 141 -1.80 8.32 12.82
CA SER A 141 -0.69 7.52 13.37
C SER A 141 -1.15 6.34 14.22
N SER A 142 -0.32 5.29 14.19
CA SER A 142 -0.48 4.05 14.94
C SER A 142 0.90 3.46 15.27
N LEU A 143 0.99 2.65 16.31
CA LEU A 143 2.21 1.96 16.71
C LEU A 143 2.22 0.53 16.14
N VAL A 144 3.41 0.04 15.75
CA VAL A 144 3.50 -1.19 14.96
C VAL A 144 3.46 -2.46 15.83
N GLY A 145 2.43 -3.28 15.61
CA GLY A 145 2.17 -4.49 16.39
C GLY A 145 1.57 -4.21 17.77
N ARG A 146 1.18 -5.27 18.47
CA ARG A 146 0.66 -5.17 19.85
C ARG A 146 1.77 -4.76 20.81
N LEU A 147 1.60 -3.64 21.51
CA LEU A 147 2.58 -3.10 22.45
C LEU A 147 2.73 -3.91 23.76
N GLY A 148 1.67 -4.60 24.21
CA GLY A 148 1.71 -5.33 25.47
C GLY A 148 0.42 -6.10 25.81
N ARG A 149 0.31 -6.51 27.07
CA ARG A 149 -0.92 -7.00 27.69
C ARG A 149 -1.52 -5.88 28.55
N ARG A 150 -2.83 -5.95 28.81
CA ARG A 150 -3.58 -5.04 29.70
C ARG A 150 -3.64 -3.56 29.28
N ILE A 151 -3.42 -3.26 27.99
CA ILE A 151 -3.36 -1.89 27.45
C ILE A 151 -4.29 -1.72 26.23
N TRP A 152 -5.05 -0.62 26.21
CA TRP A 152 -5.73 -0.12 25.02
C TRP A 152 -4.77 0.72 24.16
N GLN A 153 -4.37 0.16 23.02
CA GLN A 153 -3.40 0.75 22.09
C GLN A 153 -4.09 1.78 21.19
N SER A 154 -3.64 3.03 21.25
CA SER A 154 -4.27 4.14 20.55
C SER A 154 -3.95 4.17 19.04
N ILE A 155 -4.98 4.47 18.25
CA ILE A 155 -4.93 4.72 16.81
C ILE A 155 -5.51 6.12 16.58
N SER A 156 -4.66 7.05 16.14
CA SER A 156 -5.03 8.44 15.90
C SER A 156 -5.67 8.58 14.53
N ILE A 157 -6.94 8.98 14.51
CA ILE A 157 -7.67 9.38 13.29
C ILE A 157 -7.76 10.92 13.29
N GLY A 158 -6.88 11.56 12.54
CA GLY A 158 -6.86 13.03 12.34
C GLY A 158 -7.78 13.52 11.22
N LYS A 159 -7.80 14.85 11.00
CA LYS A 159 -8.56 15.49 9.91
C LYS A 159 -8.08 14.96 8.56
N GLY A 160 -9.00 14.42 7.76
CA GLY A 160 -8.70 13.78 6.48
C GLY A 160 -8.11 12.36 6.60
N CYS A 161 -7.92 11.82 7.81
CA CYS A 161 -7.68 10.39 8.00
C CYS A 161 -8.98 9.58 7.88
N GLU A 162 -10.13 10.26 7.79
CA GLU A 162 -11.48 9.72 7.62
C GLU A 162 -11.73 9.10 6.23
N THR A 163 -10.89 8.13 5.81
CA THR A 163 -11.16 7.25 4.65
C THR A 163 -10.91 5.78 5.01
N ILE A 164 -11.59 4.85 4.32
CA ILE A 164 -11.47 3.39 4.56
C ILE A 164 -10.01 2.94 4.49
N GLY A 165 -9.30 3.26 3.40
CA GLY A 165 -7.89 2.86 3.24
C GLY A 165 -6.94 3.51 4.26
N ARG A 166 -7.20 4.75 4.71
CA ARG A 166 -6.38 5.39 5.77
C ARG A 166 -6.60 4.72 7.13
N ILE A 167 -7.84 4.38 7.49
CA ILE A 167 -8.10 3.59 8.71
C ILE A 167 -7.51 2.17 8.61
N GLN A 168 -7.57 1.54 7.42
CA GLN A 168 -6.92 0.25 7.19
C GLN A 168 -5.40 0.33 7.33
N HIS A 169 -4.75 1.40 6.86
CA HIS A 169 -3.31 1.65 7.04
C HIS A 169 -2.92 1.67 8.53
N GLU A 170 -3.58 2.51 9.33
CA GLU A 170 -3.27 2.63 10.76
C GLU A 170 -3.66 1.35 11.56
N THR A 171 -4.67 0.61 11.11
CA THR A 171 -5.01 -0.72 11.65
C THR A 171 -3.94 -1.76 11.31
N ILE A 172 -3.40 -1.75 10.09
CA ILE A 172 -2.38 -2.71 9.63
C ILE A 172 -1.02 -2.45 10.30
N HIS A 173 -0.71 -1.20 10.63
CA HIS A 173 0.34 -0.89 11.62
C HIS A 173 0.10 -1.61 12.94
N ALA A 174 -1.06 -1.39 13.59
CA ALA A 174 -1.36 -2.05 14.86
C ALA A 174 -1.32 -3.60 14.76
N LEU A 175 -1.64 -4.18 13.60
CA LEU A 175 -1.55 -5.62 13.34
C LEU A 175 -0.11 -6.16 13.18
N GLY A 176 0.91 -5.32 13.00
CA GLY A 176 2.32 -5.72 13.03
C GLY A 176 3.18 -5.32 11.82
N PHE A 177 2.62 -4.59 10.85
CA PHE A 177 3.28 -4.28 9.57
C PHE A 177 3.80 -2.84 9.53
N TYR A 178 4.97 -2.64 8.94
CA TYR A 178 5.53 -1.31 8.66
C TYR A 178 5.17 -0.91 7.21
N HIS A 179 5.74 0.18 6.69
CA HIS A 179 5.47 0.64 5.33
C HIS A 179 6.13 -0.23 4.25
N GLU A 180 5.50 -0.30 3.08
CA GLU A 180 6.00 -1.08 1.94
C GLU A 180 7.34 -0.52 1.42
N HIS A 181 7.51 0.81 1.44
CA HIS A 181 8.79 1.45 1.07
C HIS A 181 9.92 1.19 2.07
N SER A 182 9.64 0.63 3.25
CA SER A 182 10.66 0.30 4.26
C SER A 182 11.27 -1.09 4.07
N ARG A 183 10.71 -1.97 3.21
CA ARG A 183 11.19 -3.35 3.00
C ARG A 183 12.70 -3.44 2.74
N TYR A 184 13.34 -4.52 3.19
CA TYR A 184 14.77 -4.77 2.94
C TYR A 184 15.11 -4.81 1.43
N ASP A 185 14.17 -5.24 0.59
CA ASP A 185 14.28 -5.38 -0.86
C ASP A 185 13.83 -4.13 -1.66
N ARG A 186 13.35 -3.07 -0.98
CA ARG A 186 12.73 -1.90 -1.61
C ARG A 186 13.61 -1.21 -2.67
N ASP A 187 14.92 -1.21 -2.50
CA ASP A 187 15.87 -0.57 -3.44
C ASP A 187 15.93 -1.27 -4.81
N ILE A 188 15.37 -2.47 -4.96
CA ILE A 188 15.20 -3.15 -6.26
C ILE A 188 14.08 -2.48 -7.08
N TYR A 189 13.11 -1.86 -6.40
CA TYR A 189 11.88 -1.34 -6.99
C TYR A 189 11.84 0.19 -7.02
N ILE A 190 12.39 0.85 -6.00
CA ILE A 190 12.47 2.31 -5.90
C ILE A 190 13.91 2.81 -5.67
N TYR A 191 14.14 4.06 -6.04
CA TYR A 191 15.27 4.88 -5.62
C TYR A 191 14.78 5.88 -4.58
N PHE A 192 15.57 6.09 -3.52
CA PHE A 192 15.31 7.10 -2.49
C PHE A 192 16.13 8.36 -2.80
N ALA A 193 15.45 9.45 -3.15
CA ALA A 193 16.04 10.74 -3.47
C ALA A 193 16.22 11.57 -2.19
N ALA A 194 17.24 11.20 -1.40
CA ALA A 194 17.56 11.82 -0.12
C ALA A 194 17.77 13.35 -0.24
N GLU A 195 18.25 13.83 -1.38
CA GLU A 195 18.43 15.24 -1.73
C GLU A 195 17.13 16.06 -1.66
N ASN A 196 15.95 15.42 -1.80
CA ASN A 196 14.64 16.06 -1.74
C ASN A 196 13.98 15.98 -0.35
N VAL A 197 14.68 15.45 0.66
CA VAL A 197 14.21 15.26 2.04
C VAL A 197 15.14 15.99 3.00
N ASP A 198 14.66 16.42 4.17
CA ASP A 198 15.53 16.95 5.23
C ASP A 198 16.03 15.87 6.18
N LYS A 199 17.25 16.06 6.69
CA LYS A 199 17.99 15.04 7.43
C LYS A 199 17.22 14.51 8.65
N GLU A 200 16.40 15.35 9.29
CA GLU A 200 15.53 14.94 10.40
C GLU A 200 14.48 13.88 10.00
N TYR A 201 14.04 13.88 8.74
CA TYR A 201 13.03 12.94 8.24
C TYR A 201 13.59 11.64 7.69
N TYR A 202 14.92 11.49 7.53
CA TYR A 202 15.55 10.31 6.95
C TYR A 202 15.14 9.00 7.67
N ASN A 203 14.88 9.07 8.98
CA ASN A 203 14.41 7.95 9.80
C ASN A 203 13.06 7.36 9.35
N ASN A 204 12.25 8.11 8.59
CA ASN A 204 10.99 7.64 7.99
C ASN A 204 11.19 6.87 6.66
N PHE A 205 12.41 6.90 6.12
CA PHE A 205 12.83 6.22 4.89
C PHE A 205 13.89 5.14 5.16
N GLU A 206 14.23 4.88 6.42
CA GLU A 206 15.08 3.76 6.80
C GLU A 206 14.60 2.46 6.16
N LYS A 207 15.56 1.69 5.63
CA LYS A 207 15.32 0.30 5.31
C LYS A 207 15.27 -0.54 6.57
N VAL A 208 14.70 -1.70 6.37
CA VAL A 208 14.56 -2.74 7.35
C VAL A 208 15.63 -3.81 7.18
N SER A 209 16.05 -4.37 8.31
CA SER A 209 16.80 -5.61 8.41
C SER A 209 15.97 -6.83 8.00
N LYS A 210 16.49 -7.66 7.08
CA LYS A 210 15.88 -8.95 6.70
C LYS A 210 15.70 -9.92 7.89
N LYS A 211 16.45 -9.72 8.99
CA LYS A 211 16.35 -10.49 10.25
C LYS A 211 15.17 -10.09 11.14
N ASP A 212 14.42 -9.05 10.76
CA ASP A 212 13.28 -8.52 11.53
C ASP A 212 12.12 -8.15 10.60
N SER A 213 11.92 -8.97 9.56
CA SER A 213 10.79 -8.88 8.65
C SER A 213 10.73 -10.08 7.71
N ASN A 214 9.55 -10.67 7.66
CA ASN A 214 9.24 -11.67 6.65
C ASN A 214 8.29 -11.06 5.61
N THR A 215 8.70 -11.05 4.34
CA THR A 215 7.84 -10.70 3.20
C THR A 215 6.94 -11.87 2.79
N PHE A 216 7.15 -13.07 3.36
CA PHE A 216 6.43 -14.32 3.07
C PHE A 216 6.41 -14.68 1.57
N GLY A 217 7.45 -14.27 0.82
CA GLY A 217 7.51 -14.42 -0.63
C GLY A 217 6.52 -13.53 -1.41
N VAL A 218 5.86 -12.58 -0.75
CA VAL A 218 4.97 -11.59 -1.41
C VAL A 218 5.83 -10.52 -2.07
N PRO A 219 5.76 -10.34 -3.41
CA PRO A 219 6.56 -9.32 -4.11
C PRO A 219 6.15 -7.91 -3.71
N PHE A 220 7.03 -6.93 -3.97
CA PHE A 220 6.79 -5.52 -3.68
C PHE A 220 5.53 -5.00 -4.38
N ASP A 221 4.68 -4.27 -3.66
CA ASP A 221 3.40 -3.76 -4.18
C ASP A 221 3.25 -2.24 -4.07
N PHE A 222 3.51 -1.54 -5.19
CA PHE A 222 3.25 -0.09 -5.31
C PHE A 222 1.79 0.31 -4.97
N GLY A 223 0.82 -0.58 -5.16
CA GLY A 223 -0.58 -0.33 -4.81
C GLY A 223 -0.98 -0.76 -3.40
N SER A 224 -0.03 -1.22 -2.57
CA SER A 224 -0.23 -1.50 -1.15
C SER A 224 -0.82 -0.28 -0.44
N VAL A 225 -1.76 -0.52 0.47
CA VAL A 225 -2.26 0.54 1.36
C VAL A 225 -1.15 1.08 2.27
N MET A 226 -0.09 0.29 2.50
CA MET A 226 1.08 0.62 3.32
C MET A 226 2.19 1.38 2.54
N MET A 227 2.00 1.68 1.26
CA MET A 227 2.98 2.42 0.46
C MET A 227 2.83 3.94 0.63
N TYR A 228 3.93 4.65 0.90
CA TYR A 228 3.96 6.13 0.88
C TYR A 228 3.81 6.70 -0.55
N GLY A 229 3.36 7.95 -0.65
CA GLY A 229 3.28 8.66 -1.94
C GLY A 229 4.62 9.27 -2.37
N ARG A 230 4.83 9.40 -3.68
CA ARG A 230 6.11 9.83 -4.29
C ARG A 230 6.74 11.12 -3.73
N LYS A 231 5.93 12.11 -3.29
CA LYS A 231 6.37 13.39 -2.69
C LYS A 231 6.29 13.43 -1.15
N MET A 232 6.08 12.30 -0.47
CA MET A 232 5.93 12.29 0.99
C MET A 232 7.20 12.84 1.66
N LEU A 233 7.06 13.77 2.63
CA LEU A 233 8.17 14.45 3.31
C LEU A 233 9.17 15.15 2.35
N SER A 234 8.68 15.67 1.22
CA SER A 234 9.47 16.46 0.27
C SER A 234 9.60 17.91 0.72
N LYS A 235 10.84 18.42 0.77
CA LYS A 235 11.13 19.82 1.15
C LYS A 235 11.05 20.83 0.00
N ASN A 236 10.99 20.33 -1.23
CA ASN A 236 11.11 21.14 -2.45
C ASN A 236 10.06 20.76 -3.52
N GLY A 237 9.02 20.02 -3.12
CA GLY A 237 7.93 19.59 -4.01
C GLY A 237 8.31 18.54 -5.07
N LYS A 238 9.56 18.05 -5.09
CA LYS A 238 10.04 16.96 -5.96
C LYS A 238 9.80 15.59 -5.31
N ASP A 239 10.04 14.52 -6.07
CA ASP A 239 9.83 13.16 -5.57
C ASP A 239 10.97 12.71 -4.64
N THR A 240 10.59 12.11 -3.52
CA THR A 240 11.47 11.55 -2.47
C THR A 240 11.64 10.05 -2.67
N MET A 241 10.67 9.39 -3.32
CA MET A 241 10.78 8.01 -3.80
C MET A 241 10.43 7.97 -5.29
N ILE A 242 11.31 7.39 -6.09
CA ILE A 242 11.18 7.28 -7.55
C ILE A 242 11.16 5.80 -7.92
N SER A 243 10.09 5.33 -8.57
CA SER A 243 10.03 3.97 -9.12
C SER A 243 11.11 3.77 -10.19
N ARG A 244 11.89 2.69 -10.09
CA ARG A 244 12.81 2.25 -11.16
C ARG A 244 12.08 1.85 -12.44
N ASP A 245 10.81 1.46 -12.30
CA ASP A 245 9.90 1.26 -13.44
C ASP A 245 8.97 2.48 -13.54
N PRO A 246 9.23 3.46 -14.43
CA PRO A 246 8.51 4.73 -14.46
C PRO A 246 7.04 4.58 -14.81
N ARG A 247 6.62 3.44 -15.36
CA ARG A 247 5.20 3.12 -15.61
C ARG A 247 4.38 3.11 -14.32
N TYR A 248 4.99 2.84 -13.17
CA TYR A 248 4.31 2.84 -11.86
C TYR A 248 4.12 4.22 -11.23
N PHE A 249 4.60 5.31 -11.84
CA PHE A 249 4.64 6.67 -11.26
C PHE A 249 3.32 7.16 -10.61
N ASN A 250 2.17 6.85 -11.21
CA ASN A 250 0.85 7.23 -10.68
C ASN A 250 0.15 6.13 -9.84
N THR A 251 0.84 5.05 -9.46
CA THR A 251 0.24 3.88 -8.76
C THR A 251 0.25 4.01 -7.23
N TYR A 252 1.29 4.62 -6.66
CA TYR A 252 1.57 4.61 -5.22
C TYR A 252 1.14 5.89 -4.49
N GLY A 253 0.85 5.76 -3.19
CA GLY A 253 0.38 6.83 -2.32
C GLY A 253 -1.14 7.03 -2.27
N VAL A 254 -1.91 6.31 -3.08
CA VAL A 254 -3.38 6.47 -3.18
C VAL A 254 -4.10 6.10 -1.89
N ALA A 255 -3.73 4.96 -1.29
CA ALA A 255 -4.37 4.37 -0.11
C ALA A 255 -5.92 4.29 -0.20
N ASP A 256 -6.46 3.79 -1.32
CA ASP A 256 -7.91 3.56 -1.49
C ASP A 256 -8.46 2.55 -0.46
N GLN A 257 -7.78 1.40 -0.36
CA GLN A 257 -8.12 0.22 0.44
C GLN A 257 -6.93 -0.76 0.43
N VAL A 258 -6.98 -1.82 1.24
CA VAL A 258 -6.04 -2.96 1.17
C VAL A 258 -5.93 -3.57 -0.24
N SER A 259 -4.70 -3.90 -0.62
CA SER A 259 -4.36 -4.66 -1.82
C SER A 259 -4.44 -6.18 -1.58
N TYR A 260 -4.37 -6.96 -2.66
CA TYR A 260 -4.26 -8.42 -2.55
C TYR A 260 -2.93 -8.85 -1.89
N GLY A 261 -1.85 -8.09 -2.07
CA GLY A 261 -0.57 -8.29 -1.39
C GLY A 261 -0.69 -8.07 0.12
N ASP A 262 -1.29 -6.96 0.54
CA ASP A 262 -1.54 -6.64 1.96
C ASP A 262 -2.31 -7.78 2.66
N VAL A 263 -3.41 -8.22 2.04
CA VAL A 263 -4.26 -9.31 2.55
C VAL A 263 -3.51 -10.65 2.56
N LYS A 264 -2.67 -10.93 1.56
CA LYS A 264 -1.86 -12.16 1.51
C LYS A 264 -0.82 -12.20 2.63
N MET A 265 -0.12 -11.09 2.90
CA MET A 265 0.82 -10.96 4.01
C MET A 265 0.11 -11.09 5.37
N LEU A 266 -1.03 -10.43 5.56
CA LEU A 266 -1.88 -10.57 6.75
C LEU A 266 -2.28 -12.03 6.99
N ASN A 267 -2.73 -12.75 5.95
CA ASN A 267 -3.17 -14.14 6.06
C ASN A 267 -2.00 -15.11 6.32
N PHE A 268 -0.81 -14.88 5.77
CA PHE A 268 0.37 -15.69 6.09
C PHE A 268 0.87 -15.47 7.53
N TYR A 269 0.83 -14.24 8.05
CA TYR A 269 1.26 -13.92 9.41
C TYR A 269 0.21 -14.33 10.48
N TYR A 270 -1.08 -14.06 10.25
CA TYR A 270 -2.14 -14.39 11.21
C TYR A 270 -2.70 -15.80 11.08
N CYS A 271 -2.94 -16.28 9.85
CA CYS A 271 -3.93 -17.32 9.55
C CYS A 271 -3.35 -18.62 8.97
N SER A 272 -2.03 -18.78 8.86
CA SER A 272 -1.37 -19.94 8.24
C SER A 272 -1.73 -21.30 8.85
N THR A 273 -2.17 -21.32 10.11
CA THR A 273 -2.62 -22.51 10.85
C THR A 273 -4.14 -22.76 10.82
N TYR A 274 -4.97 -21.82 10.35
CA TYR A 274 -6.44 -21.94 10.41
C TYR A 274 -7.01 -23.11 9.60
N CYS A 275 -6.37 -23.48 8.50
CA CYS A 275 -6.77 -24.61 7.68
C CYS A 275 -5.81 -25.79 7.92
N HIS A 276 -6.32 -26.88 8.50
CA HIS A 276 -5.53 -28.09 8.77
C HIS A 276 -5.13 -28.80 7.47
N LYS A 277 -6.11 -29.29 6.70
CA LYS A 277 -5.90 -29.84 5.35
C LYS A 277 -5.49 -28.71 4.40
N LYS A 278 -4.32 -28.82 3.75
CA LYS A 278 -3.80 -27.80 2.83
C LYS A 278 -4.31 -27.98 1.40
N LEU A 279 -4.55 -26.87 0.69
CA LEU A 279 -4.88 -26.85 -0.74
C LEU A 279 -3.76 -26.25 -1.57
N LYS A 280 -3.42 -26.89 -2.70
CA LYS A 280 -2.44 -26.39 -3.68
C LYS A 280 -3.08 -25.38 -4.62
N CYS A 281 -2.95 -24.10 -4.28
CA CYS A 281 -3.49 -23.00 -5.08
C CYS A 281 -2.59 -22.64 -6.26
N MET A 282 -3.19 -22.47 -7.43
CA MET A 282 -2.51 -22.04 -8.67
C MET A 282 -2.45 -20.52 -8.79
N ASN A 283 -1.67 -20.03 -9.77
CA ASN A 283 -1.59 -18.61 -10.14
C ASN A 283 -1.36 -17.67 -8.94
N GLU A 284 -0.47 -18.09 -8.04
CA GLU A 284 -0.07 -17.38 -6.81
C GLU A 284 -1.21 -17.12 -5.81
N GLY A 285 -2.33 -17.85 -5.95
CA GLY A 285 -3.35 -17.96 -4.91
C GLY A 285 -2.81 -18.54 -3.60
N TYR A 286 -3.61 -18.46 -2.55
CA TYR A 286 -3.37 -19.13 -1.26
C TYR A 286 -4.71 -19.59 -0.68
N GLN A 287 -4.72 -20.52 0.27
CA GLN A 287 -5.96 -21.08 0.82
C GLN A 287 -6.77 -20.01 1.58
N ASP A 288 -8.08 -19.93 1.37
CA ASP A 288 -8.93 -18.92 2.03
C ASP A 288 -9.18 -19.33 3.50
N PRO A 289 -8.67 -18.59 4.51
CA PRO A 289 -8.84 -18.99 5.90
C PRO A 289 -10.27 -18.75 6.44
N ASN A 290 -11.15 -18.13 5.65
CA ASN A 290 -12.59 -18.06 5.92
C ASN A 290 -13.38 -19.19 5.22
N ASN A 291 -12.74 -19.99 4.36
CA ASN A 291 -13.32 -21.18 3.74
C ASN A 291 -12.19 -22.11 3.24
N CYS A 292 -11.76 -23.03 4.10
CA CYS A 292 -10.62 -23.89 3.82
C CYS A 292 -10.79 -24.84 2.62
N ASN A 293 -12.00 -24.95 2.05
CA ASN A 293 -12.27 -25.77 0.87
C ASN A 293 -12.01 -25.03 -0.45
N LYS A 294 -11.57 -23.75 -0.43
CA LYS A 294 -11.21 -23.00 -1.64
C LYS A 294 -9.93 -22.18 -1.49
N CYS A 295 -9.38 -21.80 -2.64
CA CYS A 295 -8.29 -20.85 -2.77
C CYS A 295 -8.80 -19.41 -2.98
N LYS A 296 -8.01 -18.47 -2.47
CA LYS A 296 -8.18 -17.04 -2.55
C LYS A 296 -7.35 -16.48 -3.69
N CYS A 297 -8.00 -16.18 -4.80
CA CYS A 297 -7.32 -15.91 -6.06
C CYS A 297 -6.86 -14.46 -6.22
N VAL A 298 -5.70 -14.28 -6.85
CA VAL A 298 -5.31 -13.01 -7.46
C VAL A 298 -6.44 -12.57 -8.40
N LYS A 299 -6.91 -11.32 -8.31
CA LYS A 299 -7.96 -10.80 -9.21
C LYS A 299 -7.54 -10.96 -10.67
N GLY A 300 -8.34 -11.66 -11.47
CA GLY A 300 -7.94 -12.17 -12.79
C GLY A 300 -7.95 -13.69 -12.87
N PHE A 301 -7.97 -14.40 -11.75
CA PHE A 301 -8.09 -15.85 -11.68
C PHE A 301 -9.29 -16.25 -10.83
N ILE A 302 -9.92 -17.38 -11.20
CA ILE A 302 -11.13 -17.94 -10.57
C ILE A 302 -11.05 -19.47 -10.50
N GLY A 303 -12.09 -20.10 -9.98
CA GLY A 303 -12.15 -21.54 -9.70
C GLY A 303 -11.60 -21.88 -8.31
N GLN A 304 -12.00 -23.05 -7.79
CA GLN A 304 -11.68 -23.49 -6.43
C GLN A 304 -10.16 -23.50 -6.13
N LEU A 305 -9.33 -23.75 -7.15
CA LEU A 305 -7.86 -23.77 -7.03
C LEU A 305 -7.18 -22.59 -7.75
N CYS A 306 -7.92 -21.55 -8.15
CA CYS A 306 -7.42 -20.40 -8.91
C CYS A 306 -6.77 -20.76 -10.26
N ASN A 307 -7.16 -21.91 -10.84
CA ASN A 307 -6.62 -22.48 -12.07
C ASN A 307 -7.24 -21.88 -13.35
N MET A 308 -8.40 -21.23 -13.27
CA MET A 308 -9.10 -20.65 -14.42
C MET A 308 -8.87 -19.13 -14.52
N LEU A 309 -8.94 -18.59 -15.74
CA LEU A 309 -8.92 -17.14 -15.98
C LEU A 309 -10.30 -16.54 -15.71
N SER A 310 -10.36 -15.32 -15.19
CA SER A 310 -11.63 -14.61 -15.02
C SER A 310 -12.22 -14.18 -16.38
N LEU A 311 -13.53 -14.36 -16.54
CA LEU A 311 -14.30 -13.78 -17.63
C LEU A 311 -14.94 -12.47 -17.18
N SER A 312 -15.01 -11.49 -18.08
CA SER A 312 -15.76 -10.26 -17.87
C SER A 312 -17.24 -10.43 -18.22
N THR A 313 -18.04 -9.41 -17.89
CA THR A 313 -19.41 -9.22 -18.38
C THR A 313 -19.48 -9.21 -19.93
N LYS A 314 -20.60 -9.65 -20.52
CA LYS A 314 -20.78 -9.77 -21.99
C LYS A 314 -20.46 -8.47 -22.74
N GLU A 315 -20.81 -7.32 -22.16
CA GLU A 315 -20.49 -5.96 -22.63
C GLU A 315 -19.00 -5.67 -22.88
N CYS A 316 -18.08 -6.46 -22.30
CA CYS A 316 -16.64 -6.33 -22.48
C CYS A 316 -16.10 -7.12 -23.68
N GLY A 317 -16.92 -7.98 -24.31
CA GLY A 317 -16.46 -8.90 -25.36
C GLY A 317 -15.48 -9.96 -24.85
N SER A 318 -14.67 -10.53 -25.75
CA SER A 318 -13.71 -11.59 -25.38
C SER A 318 -12.68 -11.08 -24.36
N SER A 319 -12.71 -11.68 -23.17
CA SER A 319 -11.75 -11.42 -22.10
C SER A 319 -10.40 -12.11 -22.31
N LYS A 320 -10.27 -13.00 -23.30
CA LYS A 320 -9.04 -13.77 -23.58
C LYS A 320 -8.49 -13.38 -24.96
N LEU A 321 -7.32 -12.73 -24.96
CA LEU A 321 -6.69 -12.18 -26.15
C LEU A 321 -5.40 -12.94 -26.46
N HIS A 322 -5.32 -13.58 -27.64
CA HIS A 322 -4.18 -14.41 -28.01
C HIS A 322 -3.12 -13.59 -28.77
N ALA A 323 -1.94 -13.42 -28.20
CA ALA A 323 -0.81 -12.68 -28.76
C ALA A 323 0.07 -13.58 -29.64
N THR A 324 0.04 -13.36 -30.96
CA THR A 324 0.95 -13.98 -31.94
C THR A 324 2.05 -13.00 -32.34
N ASN A 325 2.99 -13.41 -33.19
CA ASN A 325 4.05 -12.56 -33.74
C ASN A 325 3.54 -11.41 -34.65
N LYS A 326 2.31 -11.50 -35.17
CA LYS A 326 1.65 -10.45 -35.95
C LYS A 326 1.05 -9.38 -35.03
N MET A 327 1.18 -8.11 -35.41
CA MET A 327 0.64 -6.98 -34.64
C MET A 327 -0.89 -6.99 -34.61
N LYS A 328 -1.49 -7.01 -33.42
CA LYS A 328 -2.95 -6.95 -33.22
C LYS A 328 -3.38 -5.63 -32.61
N LYS A 329 -4.54 -5.12 -33.00
CA LYS A 329 -5.16 -3.90 -32.46
C LYS A 329 -6.30 -4.25 -31.50
N PHE A 330 -6.52 -3.44 -30.47
CA PHE A 330 -7.65 -3.56 -29.54
C PHE A 330 -8.19 -2.16 -29.17
N LYS A 331 -9.52 -2.06 -29.00
CA LYS A 331 -10.22 -0.84 -28.59
C LYS A 331 -11.32 -1.17 -27.58
N ILE A 332 -11.48 -0.34 -26.55
CA ILE A 332 -12.64 -0.31 -25.64
C ILE A 332 -12.96 1.15 -25.27
N LYS A 333 -14.24 1.46 -25.11
CA LYS A 333 -14.77 2.72 -24.56
C LYS A 333 -15.95 2.45 -23.62
N GLY A 334 -16.37 3.48 -22.87
CA GLY A 334 -17.57 3.46 -22.05
C GLY A 334 -17.33 3.24 -20.55
N LYS A 335 -18.40 3.29 -19.76
CA LYS A 335 -18.45 2.98 -18.31
C LYS A 335 -18.49 1.46 -18.09
N LYS A 336 -17.33 0.82 -18.01
CA LYS A 336 -17.19 -0.65 -17.87
C LYS A 336 -16.10 -1.05 -16.88
N ASN A 337 -16.20 -2.26 -16.34
CA ASN A 337 -15.26 -2.85 -15.37
C ASN A 337 -14.73 -4.20 -15.88
N CYS A 338 -13.95 -4.15 -16.96
CA CYS A 338 -13.50 -5.31 -17.73
C CYS A 338 -12.11 -5.81 -17.28
N ILE A 339 -11.87 -7.11 -17.45
CA ILE A 339 -10.59 -7.79 -17.24
C ILE A 339 -10.21 -8.50 -18.55
N TYR A 340 -9.02 -8.19 -19.08
CA TYR A 340 -8.48 -8.83 -20.28
C TYR A 340 -7.19 -9.56 -19.97
N HIS A 341 -7.13 -10.82 -20.38
CA HIS A 341 -5.98 -11.70 -20.30
C HIS A 341 -5.33 -11.78 -21.67
N ILE A 342 -4.19 -11.10 -21.85
CA ILE A 342 -3.37 -11.29 -23.04
C ILE A 342 -2.43 -12.47 -22.78
N VAL A 343 -2.54 -13.52 -23.58
CA VAL A 343 -1.79 -14.78 -23.46
C VAL A 343 -0.97 -15.06 -24.71
N ALA A 344 0.26 -15.53 -24.51
CA ALA A 344 1.16 -16.05 -25.54
C ALA A 344 1.58 -17.49 -25.18
N GLU A 345 2.34 -18.14 -26.07
CA GLU A 345 3.01 -19.40 -25.77
C GLU A 345 4.00 -19.22 -24.59
N LYS A 346 4.22 -20.27 -23.79
CA LYS A 346 4.96 -20.20 -22.51
C LYS A 346 6.33 -19.52 -22.62
N ASN A 347 7.04 -19.74 -23.73
CA ASN A 347 8.42 -19.29 -23.98
C ASN A 347 8.49 -17.97 -24.77
N LYS A 348 7.43 -17.15 -24.74
CA LYS A 348 7.36 -15.83 -25.36
C LYS A 348 7.03 -14.74 -24.33
N LYS A 349 7.41 -13.50 -24.62
CA LYS A 349 6.98 -12.29 -23.89
C LYS A 349 5.93 -11.56 -24.73
N ILE A 350 5.15 -10.70 -24.10
CA ILE A 350 4.16 -9.84 -24.75
C ILE A 350 4.68 -8.40 -24.70
N ILE A 351 4.50 -7.65 -25.78
CA ILE A 351 4.68 -6.20 -25.77
C ILE A 351 3.35 -5.56 -26.14
N ILE A 352 2.98 -4.55 -25.35
CA ILE A 352 1.78 -3.73 -25.56
C ILE A 352 2.26 -2.30 -25.81
N LYS A 353 1.67 -1.60 -26.78
CA LYS A 353 1.74 -0.15 -26.87
C LYS A 353 0.34 0.43 -26.69
N VAL A 354 0.13 1.20 -25.63
CA VAL A 354 -1.05 2.07 -25.50
C VAL A 354 -0.87 3.19 -26.52
N LEU A 355 -1.76 3.26 -27.52
CA LEU A 355 -1.73 4.34 -28.51
C LEU A 355 -2.27 5.61 -27.85
N ASN A 356 -3.49 5.54 -27.33
CA ASN A 356 -4.06 6.52 -26.41
C ASN A 356 -5.05 5.84 -25.43
N SER A 357 -5.19 6.45 -24.26
CA SER A 357 -6.18 6.09 -23.24
C SER A 357 -6.61 7.34 -22.50
N PHE A 358 -7.89 7.43 -22.15
CA PHE A 358 -8.46 8.54 -21.39
C PHE A 358 -9.30 8.02 -20.22
N PHE A 359 -8.98 8.46 -19.01
CA PHE A 359 -9.70 8.10 -17.78
C PHE A 359 -9.87 9.32 -16.87
N PHE A 360 -10.96 10.05 -17.08
CA PHE A 360 -11.35 11.23 -16.32
C PHE A 360 -12.63 10.93 -15.50
N PRO A 361 -12.87 11.61 -14.36
CA PRO A 361 -11.94 12.44 -13.60
C PRO A 361 -10.94 11.60 -12.79
N ASN A 362 -9.76 12.17 -12.55
CA ASN A 362 -8.73 11.68 -11.64
C ASN A 362 -7.89 12.87 -11.13
N LYS A 363 -7.07 12.64 -10.10
CA LYS A 363 -6.05 13.61 -9.69
C LYS A 363 -4.79 13.41 -10.55
N GLU A 364 -4.15 14.50 -10.93
CA GLU A 364 -3.00 14.51 -11.86
C GLU A 364 -1.83 13.62 -11.42
N HIS A 365 -1.60 13.52 -10.11
CA HIS A 365 -0.44 12.84 -9.55
C HIS A 365 -0.66 11.35 -9.22
N MET A 366 -1.91 10.89 -9.06
CA MET A 366 -2.23 9.56 -8.50
C MET A 366 -3.52 8.98 -9.10
N CYS A 367 -3.48 7.73 -9.56
CA CYS A 367 -4.60 7.08 -10.23
C CYS A 367 -5.41 6.17 -9.28
N HIS A 368 -6.64 6.56 -9.00
CA HIS A 368 -7.54 5.83 -8.10
C HIS A 368 -8.06 4.53 -8.72
N THR A 369 -8.16 3.48 -7.92
CA THR A 369 -8.49 2.11 -8.35
C THR A 369 -9.81 2.02 -9.15
N LYS A 370 -10.78 2.88 -8.83
CA LYS A 370 -12.16 2.86 -9.38
C LYS A 370 -12.31 3.41 -10.80
N ASN A 371 -11.39 4.26 -11.25
CA ASN A 371 -11.51 4.97 -12.54
C ASN A 371 -10.15 5.04 -13.25
N SER A 372 -9.50 3.89 -13.47
CA SER A 372 -8.15 3.82 -14.04
C SER A 372 -7.96 2.57 -14.90
N LEU A 373 -7.02 2.68 -15.84
CA LEU A 373 -6.39 1.54 -16.49
C LEU A 373 -5.30 0.98 -15.57
N GLU A 374 -5.34 -0.32 -15.26
CA GLU A 374 -4.27 -1.01 -14.53
C GLU A 374 -3.73 -2.16 -15.38
N ILE A 375 -2.41 -2.27 -15.53
CA ILE A 375 -1.77 -3.33 -16.33
C ILE A 375 -0.73 -4.09 -15.50
N LYS A 376 -0.97 -5.40 -15.29
CA LYS A 376 -0.04 -6.33 -14.63
C LYS A 376 0.76 -7.12 -15.66
N TYR A 377 1.95 -6.61 -15.99
CA TYR A 377 2.88 -7.17 -16.97
C TYR A 377 4.18 -7.74 -16.34
N TRP A 378 4.33 -7.65 -15.02
CA TRP A 378 5.37 -8.39 -14.27
C TRP A 378 5.08 -9.90 -14.30
N SER A 379 6.06 -10.71 -13.91
CA SER A 379 5.97 -12.18 -13.92
C SER A 379 4.86 -12.65 -12.98
N SER A 380 5.01 -12.27 -11.71
CA SER A 380 3.97 -12.33 -10.68
C SER A 380 2.78 -11.44 -11.05
N LYS A 381 1.59 -11.87 -10.64
CA LYS A 381 0.34 -11.13 -10.73
C LYS A 381 -0.20 -10.72 -9.35
N VAL A 382 0.51 -11.01 -8.26
CA VAL A 382 0.15 -10.64 -6.88
C VAL A 382 0.09 -9.12 -6.72
N SER A 383 1.22 -8.43 -6.89
CA SER A 383 1.34 -6.97 -6.81
C SER A 383 0.35 -6.24 -7.72
N THR A 384 -0.09 -5.05 -7.33
CA THR A 384 -0.91 -4.16 -8.16
C THR A 384 -0.17 -3.83 -9.46
N GLY A 385 -0.90 -3.71 -10.58
CA GLY A 385 -0.31 -3.33 -11.85
C GLY A 385 0.03 -1.84 -11.94
N ALA A 386 0.77 -1.45 -12.97
CA ALA A 386 0.99 -0.03 -13.25
C ALA A 386 -0.35 0.63 -13.59
N ARG A 387 -0.68 1.74 -12.93
CA ARG A 387 -1.92 2.47 -13.12
C ARG A 387 -1.75 3.74 -13.96
N PHE A 388 -2.70 3.93 -14.87
CA PHE A 388 -2.76 5.04 -15.80
C PHE A 388 -4.15 5.70 -15.73
N CYS A 389 -4.15 7.03 -15.74
CA CYS A 389 -5.34 7.86 -15.66
C CYS A 389 -5.12 9.20 -16.36
N LEU A 390 -6.20 9.99 -16.49
CA LEU A 390 -6.27 11.15 -17.40
C LEU A 390 -5.93 10.73 -18.84
N TYR A 391 -5.44 11.63 -19.68
CA TYR A 391 -4.92 11.28 -21.01
C TYR A 391 -3.51 10.71 -20.89
N LYS A 392 -3.25 9.58 -21.56
CA LYS A 392 -1.91 9.01 -21.77
C LYS A 392 -1.80 8.49 -23.20
N THR A 393 -0.61 8.56 -23.78
CA THR A 393 -0.31 8.14 -25.17
C THR A 393 1.09 7.53 -25.28
N ASN A 394 1.33 6.75 -26.33
CA ASN A 394 2.62 6.16 -26.70
C ASN A 394 3.34 5.32 -25.62
N LEU A 395 2.63 4.80 -24.62
CA LEU A 395 3.22 3.97 -23.56
C LEU A 395 3.54 2.57 -24.07
N ILE A 396 4.83 2.26 -24.24
CA ILE A 396 5.32 0.93 -24.62
C ILE A 396 5.62 0.12 -23.35
N ILE A 397 5.05 -1.08 -23.27
CA ILE A 397 5.03 -1.94 -22.09
C ILE A 397 5.48 -3.35 -22.49
N PRO A 398 6.79 -3.67 -22.42
CA PRO A 398 7.26 -5.05 -22.41
C PRO A 398 6.83 -5.75 -21.10
N SER A 399 6.36 -6.99 -21.22
CA SER A 399 6.08 -7.89 -20.11
C SER A 399 7.28 -8.79 -19.77
N GLN A 400 7.27 -9.33 -18.54
CA GLN A 400 8.29 -10.26 -18.07
C GLN A 400 8.02 -11.71 -18.49
N ASN A 401 6.75 -12.09 -18.72
CA ASN A 401 6.35 -13.43 -19.17
C ASN A 401 5.18 -13.42 -20.18
N HIS A 402 4.72 -14.61 -20.57
CA HIS A 402 3.70 -14.87 -21.59
C HIS A 402 2.26 -14.50 -21.19
N HIS A 403 2.04 -13.81 -20.06
CA HIS A 403 0.71 -13.44 -19.60
C HIS A 403 0.68 -12.00 -19.06
N VAL A 404 -0.22 -11.17 -19.60
CA VAL A 404 -0.52 -9.83 -19.09
C VAL A 404 -2.00 -9.75 -18.72
N ILE A 405 -2.29 -9.14 -17.57
CA ILE A 405 -3.67 -8.81 -17.17
C ILE A 405 -3.87 -7.30 -17.30
N ILE A 406 -4.86 -6.89 -18.08
CA ILE A 406 -5.33 -5.51 -18.19
C ILE A 406 -6.67 -5.41 -17.45
N TYR A 407 -6.81 -4.44 -16.55
CA TYR A 407 -8.10 -4.05 -15.99
C TYR A 407 -8.49 -2.69 -16.56
N TYR A 408 -9.60 -2.67 -17.30
CA TYR A 408 -10.25 -1.44 -17.74
C TYR A 408 -11.34 -1.12 -16.71
N ARG A 409 -11.13 -0.09 -15.88
CA ARG A 409 -12.09 0.29 -14.83
C ARG A 409 -12.51 1.73 -15.05
N SER A 410 -13.69 1.93 -15.60
CA SER A 410 -14.23 3.24 -15.97
C SER A 410 -15.57 3.48 -15.27
N SER A 411 -15.73 4.70 -14.73
CA SER A 411 -17.00 5.19 -14.19
C SER A 411 -17.77 6.11 -15.15
N TYR A 412 -17.23 6.40 -16.36
CA TYR A 412 -17.74 7.44 -17.28
C TYR A 412 -17.67 7.01 -18.75
N GLU A 413 -18.65 7.43 -19.56
CA GLU A 413 -18.75 6.98 -20.96
C GLU A 413 -17.65 7.51 -21.90
N ARG A 414 -17.13 8.71 -21.61
CA ARG A 414 -16.07 9.36 -22.41
C ARG A 414 -14.69 8.68 -22.25
N ASN A 415 -14.54 7.76 -21.31
CA ASN A 415 -13.29 7.05 -21.10
C ASN A 415 -13.08 5.98 -22.19
N PHE A 416 -11.82 5.74 -22.53
CA PHE A 416 -11.43 4.76 -23.54
C PHE A 416 -9.99 4.27 -23.38
N LEU A 417 -9.69 3.16 -24.06
CA LEU A 417 -8.36 2.59 -24.22
C LEU A 417 -8.23 2.02 -25.64
N HIS A 418 -7.21 2.49 -26.36
CA HIS A 418 -6.74 1.89 -27.61
C HIS A 418 -5.30 1.41 -27.44
N PHE A 419 -5.04 0.13 -27.70
CA PHE A 419 -3.69 -0.43 -27.68
C PHE A 419 -3.44 -1.37 -28.85
N ILE A 420 -2.16 -1.58 -29.13
CA ILE A 420 -1.68 -2.63 -30.02
C ILE A 420 -0.77 -3.58 -29.25
N TYR A 421 -0.73 -4.85 -29.64
CA TYR A 421 0.04 -5.87 -28.95
C TYR A 421 0.50 -6.98 -29.89
N LYS A 422 1.62 -7.62 -29.52
CA LYS A 422 2.07 -8.88 -30.11
C LYS A 422 2.93 -9.67 -29.12
N SER A 423 3.21 -10.93 -29.44
CA SER A 423 4.22 -11.71 -28.75
C SER A 423 5.59 -11.63 -29.46
N VAL A 424 6.65 -11.80 -28.68
CA VAL A 424 8.06 -11.83 -29.09
C VAL A 424 8.78 -12.97 -28.35
N PRO A 425 9.93 -13.46 -28.83
CA PRO A 425 10.73 -14.43 -28.07
C PRO A 425 11.19 -13.87 -26.71
N ILE A 426 11.67 -14.73 -25.81
CA ILE A 426 12.25 -14.29 -24.52
C ILE A 426 13.43 -13.33 -24.71
N TYR A 427 14.28 -13.61 -25.70
CA TYR A 427 15.43 -12.78 -26.10
C TYR A 427 15.10 -12.09 -27.43
N PHE A 428 15.14 -10.77 -27.46
CA PHE A 428 14.84 -9.98 -28.66
C PHE A 428 15.63 -8.67 -28.65
N ASN A 429 16.00 -8.17 -29.83
CA ASN A 429 16.59 -6.84 -29.95
C ASN A 429 15.51 -5.78 -29.61
N PHE A 430 15.66 -5.12 -28.46
CA PHE A 430 14.68 -4.15 -27.97
C PHE A 430 14.50 -2.98 -28.94
N SER A 431 15.59 -2.43 -29.49
CA SER A 431 15.57 -1.29 -30.41
C SER A 431 14.82 -1.59 -31.71
N LYS A 432 15.03 -2.77 -32.31
CA LYS A 432 14.30 -3.22 -33.52
C LYS A 432 12.79 -3.29 -33.27
N VAL A 433 12.38 -3.87 -32.14
CA VAL A 433 10.96 -4.01 -31.79
C VAL A 433 10.36 -2.66 -31.37
N PHE A 434 11.10 -1.82 -30.65
CA PHE A 434 10.67 -0.46 -30.28
C PHE A 434 10.47 0.44 -31.51
N SER A 435 11.33 0.32 -32.52
CA SER A 435 11.17 0.99 -33.82
C SER A 435 9.88 0.55 -34.53
N GLU A 436 9.61 -0.76 -34.59
CA GLU A 436 8.37 -1.32 -35.16
C GLU A 436 7.11 -0.78 -34.45
N PHE A 437 7.07 -0.81 -33.11
CA PHE A 437 5.98 -0.22 -32.33
C PHE A 437 5.89 1.31 -32.43
N SER A 438 7.00 2.00 -32.74
CA SER A 438 7.03 3.46 -32.94
C SER A 438 6.37 3.91 -34.24
N LYS A 439 6.35 3.06 -35.29
CA LYS A 439 5.63 3.35 -36.56
C LYS A 439 4.14 3.59 -36.35
N TYR A 440 3.53 2.89 -35.39
CA TYR A 440 2.12 3.06 -35.03
C TYR A 440 1.93 4.23 -34.06
N LYS A 441 1.76 5.43 -34.59
CA LYS A 441 1.33 6.61 -33.81
C LYS A 441 -0.19 6.56 -33.55
N THR A 442 -0.65 7.38 -32.61
CA THR A 442 -2.03 7.89 -32.64
C THR A 442 -2.26 8.62 -33.95
N LEU A 443 -3.38 8.33 -34.61
CA LEU A 443 -4.08 9.40 -35.33
C LEU A 443 -4.60 10.35 -34.24
N THR A 444 -4.29 11.63 -34.37
CA THR A 444 -4.70 12.70 -33.45
C THR A 444 -6.19 12.96 -33.55
#